data_AF-A0A497HCN3-F1
#
_entry.id   AF-A0A497HCN3-F1
#
_cell.length_a   1.000
_cell.length_b   1.000
_cell.length_c   1.000
_cell.angle_alpha   90.00
_cell.angle_beta   90.00
_cell.angle_gamma   90.00
#
_symmetry.space_group_name_H-M   'P 1'
#
loop_
_entity.id
_entity.type
_entity.pdbx_description
1 polymer ?
#
loop_
_entity_poly.entity_id
_entity_poly.type
_entity_poly.pdbx_seq_one_letter_code
_entity_poly.pdbx_strand_id
1 'polypeptide(L)'
;MKKRFFSVNYDFKTGFLYSFFIKIGLFLLAVHLSNFLYNFFFSEVFFPSNISDILLALSILSIGLGLIFYIFYRLFEKLSEIAEEIEKEN
;
A
#
# COMPACT_ATOMS: atom_id res chain seq x y z
N MET A 1 -35.12 9.92 -3.53
CA MET A 1 -33.69 9.50 -3.50
C MET A 1 -32.88 10.50 -2.68
N LYS A 2 -32.73 10.26 -1.38
CA LYS A 2 -31.82 11.04 -0.53
C LYS A 2 -30.41 10.49 -0.74
N LYS A 3 -29.57 11.21 -1.49
CA LYS A 3 -28.11 11.02 -1.46
C LYS A 3 -27.64 11.29 -0.02
N ARG A 4 -27.14 10.27 0.68
CA ARG A 4 -26.47 10.42 2.00
C ARG A 4 -25.22 9.54 1.99
N PHE A 5 -24.05 10.17 1.91
CA PHE A 5 -23.18 10.63 3.01
C PHE A 5 -22.11 9.63 3.49
N PHE A 6 -21.99 8.47 2.87
CA PHE A 6 -20.64 7.91 2.63
C PHE A 6 -20.14 8.49 1.32
N SER A 7 -19.54 9.66 1.44
CA SER A 7 -19.05 10.41 0.28
C SER A 7 -18.08 9.54 -0.51
N VAL A 8 -18.28 9.48 -1.82
CA VAL A 8 -17.39 8.98 -2.88
C VAL A 8 -15.92 9.44 -2.69
N ASN A 9 -15.67 10.46 -1.86
CA ASN A 9 -14.35 10.93 -1.46
C ASN A 9 -13.63 10.07 -0.40
N TYR A 10 -14.31 9.16 0.32
CA TYR A 10 -13.68 8.29 1.33
C TYR A 10 -13.06 7.04 0.68
N ASP A 11 -13.78 6.39 -0.22
CA ASP A 11 -13.30 5.22 -0.99
C ASP A 11 -12.12 5.57 -1.90
N PHE A 12 -12.14 6.76 -2.50
CA PHE A 12 -11.07 7.19 -3.40
C PHE A 12 -9.73 7.41 -2.68
N LYS A 13 -9.73 7.67 -1.37
CA LYS A 13 -8.50 7.95 -0.63
C LYS A 13 -7.85 6.69 -0.09
N THR A 14 -8.55 5.88 0.71
CA THR A 14 -7.96 4.68 1.31
C THR A 14 -7.65 3.60 0.27
N GLY A 15 -8.54 3.40 -0.71
CA GLY A 15 -8.36 2.45 -1.81
C GLY A 15 -7.13 2.75 -2.68
N PHE A 16 -7.02 4.01 -3.11
CA PHE A 16 -5.87 4.48 -3.87
C PHE A 16 -4.58 4.44 -3.05
N LEU A 17 -4.61 4.90 -1.79
CA LEU A 17 -3.44 4.98 -0.92
C LEU A 17 -2.84 3.60 -0.67
N TYR A 18 -3.64 2.59 -0.31
CA TYR A 18 -3.08 1.25 -0.07
C TYR A 18 -2.42 0.71 -1.36
N SER A 19 -3.09 0.86 -2.51
CA SER A 19 -2.57 0.38 -3.79
C SER A 19 -1.27 1.10 -4.18
N PHE A 20 -1.22 2.42 -3.98
CA PHE A 20 -0.04 3.24 -4.23
C PHE A 20 1.14 2.81 -3.36
N PHE A 21 0.94 2.70 -2.05
CA PHE A 21 1.98 2.32 -1.09
C PHE A 21 2.51 0.89 -1.31
N ILE A 22 1.62 -0.06 -1.63
CA ILE A 22 2.05 -1.41 -2.00
C ILE A 22 2.86 -1.40 -3.30
N LYS A 23 2.39 -0.71 -4.35
CA LYS A 23 3.09 -0.66 -5.65
C LYS A 23 4.46 -0.02 -5.54
N ILE A 24 4.57 1.13 -4.87
CA ILE A 24 5.86 1.80 -4.69
C ILE A 24 6.80 0.97 -3.81
N GLY A 25 6.27 0.32 -2.76
CA GLY A 25 7.03 -0.56 -1.90
C GLY A 25 7.60 -1.78 -2.64
N LEU A 26 6.78 -2.43 -3.48
CA LEU A 26 7.21 -3.53 -4.34
C LEU A 26 8.21 -3.08 -5.42
N PHE A 27 8.02 -1.90 -5.99
CA PHE A 27 8.97 -1.33 -6.94
C PHE A 27 10.34 -1.10 -6.29
N LEU A 28 10.37 -0.47 -5.11
CA LEU A 28 11.61 -0.26 -4.35
C LEU A 28 12.28 -1.59 -3.96
N LEU A 29 11.48 -2.60 -3.60
CA LEU A 29 11.99 -3.94 -3.31
C LEU A 29 12.65 -4.55 -4.54
N ALA A 30 12.03 -4.44 -5.70
CA ALA A 30 12.56 -4.96 -6.95
C ALA A 30 13.88 -4.27 -7.35
N VAL A 31 14.00 -2.96 -7.12
CA VAL A 31 15.26 -2.22 -7.33
C VAL A 31 16.35 -2.74 -6.38
N HIS A 32 16.03 -2.91 -5.09
CA HIS A 32 16.97 -3.46 -4.11
C HIS A 32 17.42 -4.89 -4.50
N LEU A 33 16.48 -5.75 -4.89
CA LEU A 33 16.77 -7.12 -5.34
C LEU A 33 17.64 -7.13 -6.60
N SER A 34 17.37 -6.24 -7.56
CA SER A 34 18.15 -6.13 -8.79
C SER A 34 19.59 -5.71 -8.50
N ASN A 35 19.78 -4.78 -7.55
CA ASN A 35 21.11 -4.39 -7.07
C ASN A 35 21.83 -5.56 -6.39
N PHE A 36 21.14 -6.30 -5.53
CA PHE A 36 21.70 -7.47 -4.87
C PHE A 36 22.14 -8.53 -5.90
N LEU A 37 21.29 -8.82 -6.88
CA LEU A 37 21.60 -9.78 -7.95
C LEU A 37 22.77 -9.28 -8.82
N TYR A 38 22.81 -8.00 -9.19
CA TYR A 38 23.90 -7.45 -9.97
C TYR A 38 25.24 -7.59 -9.23
N ASN A 39 25.28 -7.18 -7.95
CA ASN A 39 26.48 -7.30 -7.14
C ASN A 39 26.90 -8.77 -6.96
N PHE A 40 25.94 -9.69 -6.85
CA PHE A 40 26.19 -11.13 -6.75
C PHE A 40 26.81 -11.72 -8.03
N PHE A 41 26.30 -11.34 -9.21
CA PHE A 41 26.76 -11.90 -10.49
C PHE A 41 28.01 -11.23 -11.06
N PHE A 42 28.10 -9.91 -10.95
CA PHE A 42 29.15 -9.11 -11.60
C PHE A 42 30.28 -8.74 -10.64
N SER A 43 30.13 -8.99 -9.33
CA SER A 43 31.09 -8.60 -8.28
C SER A 43 31.44 -7.11 -8.28
N GLU A 44 30.62 -6.30 -8.93
CA GLU A 44 30.72 -4.86 -8.99
C GLU A 44 29.68 -4.23 -8.07
N VAL A 45 30.01 -3.08 -7.48
CA VAL A 45 29.08 -2.33 -6.64
C VAL A 45 28.27 -1.40 -7.54
N PHE A 46 27.00 -1.74 -7.81
CA PHE A 46 26.11 -0.88 -8.60
C PHE A 46 25.61 0.32 -7.79
N PHE A 47 25.09 0.08 -6.58
CA PHE A 47 24.81 1.12 -5.59
C PHE A 47 25.67 0.96 -4.33
N PRO A 48 26.10 2.08 -3.71
CA PRO A 48 26.68 2.07 -2.36
C PRO A 48 25.73 1.38 -1.37
N SER A 49 26.30 0.65 -0.40
CA SER A 49 25.55 -0.08 0.65
C SER A 49 24.52 0.80 1.34
N ASN A 50 24.91 2.03 1.71
CA ASN A 50 24.03 2.99 2.40
C ASN A 50 22.75 3.29 1.60
N ILE A 51 22.86 3.40 0.27
CA ILE A 51 21.70 3.66 -0.60
C ILE A 51 20.83 2.41 -0.69
N SER A 52 21.45 1.24 -0.78
CA SER A 52 20.75 -0.05 -0.83
C SER A 52 19.94 -0.30 0.46
N ASP A 53 20.50 0.03 1.62
CA ASP A 53 19.86 -0.10 2.92
C ASP A 53 18.68 0.86 3.07
N ILE A 54 18.84 2.11 2.59
CA ILE A 54 17.74 3.10 2.57
C ILE A 54 16.60 2.63 1.67
N LEU A 55 16.91 2.10 0.48
CA LEU A 55 15.89 1.56 -0.45
C LEU A 55 15.11 0.40 0.19
N LEU A 56 15.80 -0.49 0.89
CA LEU A 56 15.17 -1.59 1.61
C LEU A 56 14.26 -1.08 2.73
N ALA A 57 14.75 -0.15 3.56
CA ALA A 57 13.97 0.43 4.64
C ALA A 57 12.70 1.14 4.12
N LEU A 58 12.83 1.94 3.05
CA LEU A 58 11.69 2.61 2.41
C LEU A 58 10.71 1.63 1.79
N SER A 59 11.19 0.53 1.20
CA SER A 59 10.35 -0.54 0.69
C SER A 59 9.51 -1.17 1.81
N ILE A 60 10.14 -1.56 2.92
CA ILE A 60 9.47 -2.17 4.07
C ILE A 60 8.41 -1.21 4.65
N LEU A 61 8.78 0.07 4.85
CA LEU A 61 7.86 1.08 5.36
C LEU A 61 6.66 1.29 4.43
N SER A 62 6.90 1.36 3.11
CA SER A 62 5.85 1.55 2.12
C SER A 62 4.90 0.35 2.06
N ILE A 63 5.43 -0.88 2.06
CA ILE A 63 4.60 -2.10 2.09
C ILE A 63 3.80 -2.15 3.39
N GLY A 64 4.43 -1.88 4.53
CA GLY A 64 3.77 -1.85 5.84
C GLY A 64 2.62 -0.84 5.89
N LEU A 65 2.84 0.39 5.45
CA LEU A 65 1.80 1.41 5.33
C LEU A 65 0.68 0.99 4.37
N GLY A 66 1.04 0.38 3.23
CA GLY A 66 0.08 -0.16 2.28
C GLY A 66 -0.82 -1.22 2.91
N LEU A 67 -0.27 -2.16 3.67
CA LEU A 67 -1.04 -3.19 4.37
C LEU A 67 -1.96 -2.58 5.45
N ILE A 68 -1.48 -1.59 6.20
CA ILE A 68 -2.29 -0.88 7.19
C ILE A 68 -3.49 -0.20 6.52
N PHE A 69 -3.27 0.52 5.42
CA PHE A 69 -4.36 1.15 4.67
C PHE A 69 -5.33 0.14 4.06
N TYR A 70 -4.83 -1.03 3.64
CA TYR A 70 -5.68 -2.12 3.17
C TYR A 70 -6.61 -2.64 4.28
N ILE A 71 -6.09 -2.83 5.49
CA ILE A 71 -6.90 -3.22 6.64
C ILE A 71 -7.98 -2.17 6.94
N PHE A 72 -7.62 -0.90 6.97
CA PHE A 72 -8.60 0.17 7.17
C PHE A 72 -9.66 0.20 6.07
N TYR A 73 -9.26 0.04 4.81
CA TYR A 73 -10.19 -0.04 3.69
C TYR A 73 -11.22 -1.16 3.90
N ARG A 74 -10.78 -2.37 4.23
CA ARG A 74 -11.68 -3.51 4.49
C ARG A 74 -12.58 -3.31 5.70
N LEU A 75 -12.08 -2.66 6.75
CA LEU A 75 -12.89 -2.31 7.93
C LEU A 75 -13.99 -1.30 7.57
N PHE A 76 -13.67 -0.27 6.78
CA PHE A 76 -14.64 0.71 6.34
C PHE A 76 -15.69 0.11 5.41
N GLU A 77 -15.28 -0.73 4.46
CA GLU A 77 -16.17 -1.46 3.56
C GLU A 77 -17.19 -2.28 4.38
N LYS A 78 -16.72 -3.09 5.32
CA LYS A 78 -17.59 -3.92 6.17
C LYS A 78 -18.54 -3.09 7.06
N LEU A 79 -18.06 -1.97 7.60
CA LEU A 79 -18.91 -1.07 8.39
C LEU A 79 -20.01 -0.43 7.54
N SER A 80 -19.71 -0.10 6.28
CA SER A 80 -20.69 0.41 5.33
C SER A 80 -21.75 -0.62 4.99
N GLU A 81 -21.36 -1.88 4.75
CA GLU A 81 -22.29 -2.99 4.49
C GLU A 81 -23.27 -3.19 5.65
N ILE A 82 -22.76 -3.25 6.89
CA ILE A 82 -23.60 -3.41 8.09
C ILE A 82 -24.59 -2.24 8.23
N ALA A 83 -24.15 -1.01 7.97
CA ALA A 83 -25.01 0.16 8.03
C ALA A 83 -26.15 0.08 6.98
N GLU A 84 -25.86 -0.41 5.77
CA GLU A 84 -26.88 -0.62 4.73
C GLU A 84 -27.89 -1.71 5.08
N GLU A 85 -27.46 -2.79 5.73
CA GLU A 85 -28.35 -3.86 6.17
C GLU A 85 -29.35 -3.35 7.21
N ILE A 86 -28.87 -2.62 8.22
CA ILE A 86 -29.72 -2.03 9.28
C ILE A 86 -30.72 -1.01 8.71
N GLU A 87 -30.33 -0.25 7.69
CA GLU A 87 -31.19 0.76 7.06
C GLU A 87 -32.26 0.13 6.13
N LYS A 88 -32.06 -1.11 5.67
CA LYS A 88 -33.05 -1.88 4.88
C LYS A 88 -34.03 -2.66 5.76
N GLU A 89 -33.66 -3.00 6.98
CA GLU A 89 -34.53 -3.69 7.95
C GLU A 89 -35.50 -2.75 8.70
N ASN A 90 -35.29 -1.43 8.65
CA ASN A 90 -36.19 -0.41 9.24
C ASN A 90 -37.03 0.32 8.17
#